data_AF-A0AAJ4DXX3-F1
#
_entry.id   AF-A0AAJ4DXX3-F1
#
_cell.length_a   1.000
_cell.length_b   1.000
_cell.length_c   1.000
_cell.angle_alpha   90.00
_cell.angle_beta   90.00
_cell.angle_gamma   90.00
#
_symmetry.space_group_name_H-M   'P 1'
#
loop_
_entity.id
_entity.type
_entity.pdbx_description
1 polymer ?
#
loop_
_entity_poly.entity_id
_entity_poly.type
_entity_poly.pdbx_seq_one_letter_code
_entity_poly.pdbx_strand_id
1 'polypeptide(L)'
;MFDGIGFMELLLIGILGLVVLGPEKLPVAVRSITGWIRAMKNMANSVKDELEQELKIEQLHSDLKKAESQGLKNLSPELQDSIDQLKDAAQSVNRPYKVEETPAASSSVPTESSTPKTNTTETSSTTEKPNR
;
A
#
# COMPACT_ATOMS: atom_id res chain seq x y z
N MET A 1 3.63 -3.26 0.86
CA MET A 1 4.98 -3.68 1.30
C MET A 1 6.00 -2.54 1.42
N PHE A 2 5.62 -1.26 1.26
CA PHE A 2 6.52 -0.11 1.43
C PHE A 2 6.12 0.84 2.58
N ASP A 3 5.13 0.43 3.38
CA ASP A 3 4.59 1.17 4.53
C ASP A 3 5.55 1.19 5.75
N GLY A 4 6.73 0.57 5.59
CA GLY A 4 7.78 0.47 6.61
C GLY A 4 9.03 1.32 6.33
N ILE A 5 9.08 2.10 5.22
CA ILE A 5 10.24 2.93 4.88
C ILE A 5 10.33 4.12 5.86
N GLY A 6 10.96 3.86 7.00
CA GLY A 6 11.24 4.88 8.01
C GLY A 6 12.40 5.80 7.60
N PHE A 7 12.54 6.92 8.31
CA PHE A 7 13.66 7.85 8.13
C PHE A 7 15.05 7.17 8.17
N MET A 8 15.20 6.15 9.02
CA MET A 8 16.45 5.38 9.13
C MET A 8 16.79 4.59 7.86
N GLU A 9 15.79 4.11 7.12
CA GLU A 9 16.01 3.39 5.85
C GLU A 9 16.41 4.36 4.74
N LEU A 10 15.76 5.53 4.65
CA LEU A 10 16.19 6.60 3.73
C LEU A 10 17.61 7.09 4.04
N LEU A 11 17.97 7.18 5.32
CA LEU A 11 19.32 7.56 5.74
C LEU A 11 20.36 6.48 5.38
N LEU A 12 20.02 5.20 5.54
CA LEU A 12 20.87 4.07 5.11
C LEU A 12 21.08 4.05 3.58
N ILE A 13 20.00 4.22 2.80
CA ILE A 13 20.05 4.31 1.34
C ILE A 13 20.84 5.56 0.91
N GLY A 14 20.69 6.69 1.63
CA GLY A 14 21.46 7.91 1.42
C GLY A 14 22.96 7.68 1.61
N ILE A 15 23.37 7.05 2.72
CA ILE A 15 24.77 6.69 2.98
C ILE A 15 25.29 5.74 1.91
N LEU A 16 24.53 4.70 1.55
CA LEU A 16 24.93 3.76 0.49
C LEU A 16 25.10 4.46 -0.86
N GLY A 17 24.21 5.39 -1.20
CA GLY A 17 24.31 6.24 -2.40
C GLY A 17 25.55 7.13 -2.38
N LEU A 18 25.89 7.73 -1.23
CA LEU A 18 27.12 8.52 -1.06
C LEU A 18 28.39 7.67 -1.22
N VAL A 19 28.38 6.41 -0.78
CA VAL A 19 29.52 5.48 -0.91
C VAL A 19 29.66 4.95 -2.34
N VAL A 20 28.56 4.53 -2.97
CA VAL A 20 28.57 3.91 -4.32
C VAL A 20 28.78 4.93 -5.43
N LEU A 21 28.09 6.07 -5.36
CA LEU A 21 28.11 7.10 -6.41
C LEU A 21 29.09 8.24 -6.11
N GLY A 22 29.44 8.43 -4.84
CA GLY A 22 30.26 9.54 -4.36
C GLY A 22 29.43 10.77 -3.93
N PRO A 23 29.86 11.50 -2.88
CA PRO A 23 29.13 12.66 -2.35
C PRO A 23 29.00 13.81 -3.36
N GLU A 24 29.93 13.92 -4.31
CA GLU A 24 29.91 14.95 -5.36
C GLU A 24 28.89 14.67 -6.47
N LYS A 25 28.54 13.40 -6.70
CA LYS A 25 27.76 12.97 -7.87
C LYS A 25 26.28 12.79 -7.55
N LEU A 26 25.94 12.37 -6.33
CA LEU A 26 24.56 12.28 -5.83
C LEU A 26 23.76 13.60 -6.04
N PRO A 27 24.22 14.80 -5.61
CA PRO A 27 23.48 16.04 -5.81
C PRO A 27 23.31 16.40 -7.30
N VAL A 28 24.27 16.05 -8.16
CA VAL A 28 24.17 16.25 -9.61
C VAL A 28 23.09 15.34 -10.21
N ALA A 29 23.07 14.06 -9.82
CA ALA A 29 22.04 13.11 -10.28
C ALA A 29 20.62 13.55 -9.88
N VAL A 30 20.43 13.97 -8.62
CA VAL A 30 19.15 14.53 -8.13
C VAL A 30 18.76 15.76 -8.94
N ARG A 31 19.70 16.66 -9.25
CA ARG A 31 19.43 17.87 -10.05
C ARG A 31 19.00 17.54 -11.49
N SER A 32 19.59 16.52 -12.12
CA SER A 32 19.17 16.04 -13.44
C SER A 32 17.76 15.45 -13.42
N ILE A 33 17.49 14.53 -12.49
CA ILE A 33 16.19 13.87 -12.34
C ILE A 33 15.08 14.88 -12.03
N THR A 34 15.31 15.76 -11.04
CA THR A 34 14.33 16.81 -10.68
C THR A 34 14.15 17.85 -11.79
N GLY A 35 15.19 18.13 -12.59
CA GLY A 35 15.11 18.95 -13.79
C GLY A 35 14.15 18.36 -14.83
N TRP A 36 14.26 17.06 -15.13
CA TRP A 36 13.35 16.36 -16.05
C TRP A 36 11.92 16.29 -15.53
N ILE A 37 11.73 15.93 -14.25
CA ILE A 37 10.40 15.91 -13.61
C ILE A 37 9.76 17.30 -13.66
N ARG A 38 10.54 18.36 -13.40
CA ARG A 38 10.06 19.75 -13.48
C ARG A 38 9.73 20.17 -14.91
N ALA A 39 10.51 19.77 -15.91
CA ALA A 39 10.21 20.03 -17.32
C ALA A 39 8.91 19.34 -17.76
N MET A 40 8.72 18.07 -17.40
CA MET A 40 7.49 17.32 -17.65
C MET A 40 6.28 17.93 -16.94
N LYS A 41 6.42 18.32 -15.66
CA LYS A 41 5.37 19.01 -14.89
C LYS A 41 5.01 20.36 -15.50
N ASN A 42 5.99 21.14 -15.95
CA ASN A 42 5.75 22.42 -16.62
C ASN A 42 5.02 22.23 -17.96
N MET A 43 5.38 21.21 -18.75
CA MET A 43 4.68 20.86 -19.98
C MET A 43 3.23 20.47 -19.70
N ALA A 44 2.99 19.60 -18.70
CA ALA A 44 1.66 19.19 -18.30
C ALA A 44 0.81 20.35 -17.77
N ASN A 45 1.42 21.31 -17.07
CA ASN A 45 0.75 22.54 -16.64
C ASN A 45 0.42 23.45 -17.83
N SER A 46 1.37 23.73 -18.72
CA SER A 46 1.13 24.60 -19.89
C SER A 46 0.02 24.07 -20.78
N VAL A 47 0.01 22.75 -21.01
CA VAL A 47 -1.09 22.06 -21.71
C VAL A 47 -2.42 22.24 -20.96
N LYS A 48 -2.46 22.07 -19.63
CA LYS A 48 -3.68 22.35 -18.84
C LYS A 48 -4.15 23.80 -18.95
N ASP A 49 -3.24 24.75 -18.83
CA ASP A 49 -3.53 26.18 -18.90
C ASP A 49 -4.15 26.54 -20.27
N GLU A 50 -3.61 26.00 -21.37
CA GLU A 50 -4.19 26.12 -22.73
C GLU A 50 -5.59 25.47 -22.84
N LEU A 51 -5.80 24.29 -22.25
CA LEU A 51 -7.08 23.55 -22.30
C LEU A 51 -8.19 24.16 -21.41
N GLU A 52 -7.80 24.79 -20.30
CA GLU A 52 -8.68 25.56 -19.41
C GLU A 52 -9.07 26.90 -20.03
N GLN A 53 -8.14 27.53 -20.78
CA GLN A 53 -8.37 28.81 -21.44
C GLN A 53 -9.15 28.70 -22.77
N GLU A 54 -9.13 27.54 -23.44
CA GLU A 54 -9.89 27.26 -24.68
C GLU A 54 -10.74 25.96 -24.65
N LEU A 55 -11.69 25.85 -23.72
CA LEU A 55 -12.88 24.96 -23.83
C LEU A 55 -12.63 23.46 -24.17
N LYS A 56 -11.53 22.84 -23.71
CA LYS A 56 -11.12 21.50 -24.24
C LYS A 56 -10.96 20.37 -23.21
N ILE A 57 -11.30 20.61 -21.95
CA ILE A 57 -11.32 19.58 -20.88
C ILE A 57 -12.18 18.37 -21.30
N GLU A 58 -13.38 18.60 -21.85
CA GLU A 58 -14.32 17.53 -22.21
C GLU A 58 -13.81 16.64 -23.36
N GLN A 59 -13.12 17.22 -24.35
CA GLN A 59 -12.54 16.45 -25.46
C GLN A 59 -11.46 15.49 -24.97
N LEU A 60 -10.53 15.95 -24.11
CA LEU A 60 -9.51 15.06 -23.54
C LEU A 60 -10.10 14.02 -22.58
N HIS A 61 -11.10 14.37 -21.76
CA HIS A 61 -11.81 13.37 -20.98
C HIS A 61 -12.47 12.32 -21.89
N SER A 62 -13.00 12.72 -23.05
CA SER A 62 -13.57 11.81 -24.04
C SER A 62 -12.51 10.92 -24.69
N ASP A 63 -11.35 11.46 -25.06
CA ASP A 63 -10.25 10.71 -25.68
C ASP A 63 -9.55 9.77 -24.70
N LEU A 64 -9.33 10.19 -23.45
CA LEU A 64 -8.82 9.30 -22.40
C LEU A 64 -9.80 8.17 -22.11
N LYS A 65 -11.10 8.49 -21.93
CA LYS A 65 -12.15 7.47 -21.72
C LYS A 65 -12.34 6.57 -22.94
N LYS A 66 -12.07 7.05 -24.15
CA LYS A 66 -12.10 6.27 -25.38
C LYS A 66 -10.88 5.37 -25.51
N ALA A 67 -9.68 5.85 -25.19
CA ALA A 67 -8.46 5.05 -25.14
C ALA A 67 -8.53 3.98 -24.03
N GLU A 68 -9.02 4.35 -22.84
CA GLU A 68 -9.29 3.45 -21.72
C GLU A 68 -10.34 2.39 -22.14
N SER A 69 -11.50 2.79 -22.64
CA SER A 69 -12.53 1.83 -23.06
C SER A 69 -12.13 1.00 -24.28
N GLN A 70 -11.25 1.48 -25.16
CA GLN A 70 -10.64 0.67 -26.22
C GLN A 70 -9.63 -0.32 -25.63
N GLY A 71 -8.81 0.07 -24.65
CA GLY A 71 -7.95 -0.83 -23.89
C GLY A 71 -8.77 -1.94 -23.24
N LEU A 72 -9.73 -1.56 -22.37
CA LEU A 72 -10.66 -2.46 -21.68
C LEU A 72 -11.40 -3.42 -22.63
N LYS A 73 -11.79 -2.97 -23.82
CA LYS A 73 -12.44 -3.84 -24.85
C LYS A 73 -11.49 -4.81 -25.55
N ASN A 74 -10.18 -4.60 -25.47
CA ASN A 74 -9.16 -5.51 -26.00
C ASN A 74 -8.51 -6.37 -24.91
N LEU A 75 -9.00 -6.31 -23.67
CA LEU A 75 -8.53 -7.15 -22.57
C LEU A 75 -9.15 -8.55 -22.64
N SER A 76 -8.38 -9.56 -22.22
CA SER A 76 -8.85 -10.93 -21.99
C SER A 76 -9.98 -10.94 -20.93
N PRO A 77 -10.99 -11.83 -21.02
CA PRO A 77 -12.11 -11.89 -20.06
C PRO A 77 -11.66 -11.93 -18.59
N GLU A 78 -10.57 -12.63 -18.27
CA GLU A 78 -9.96 -12.69 -16.93
C GLU A 78 -9.66 -11.30 -16.33
N LEU A 79 -9.22 -10.35 -17.16
CA LEU A 79 -8.87 -9.00 -16.73
C LEU A 79 -10.09 -8.06 -16.74
N GLN A 80 -11.19 -8.47 -17.39
CA GLN A 80 -12.52 -7.85 -17.24
C GLN A 80 -13.07 -8.17 -15.84
N ASP A 81 -13.11 -9.47 -15.47
CA ASP A 81 -13.58 -9.95 -14.16
C ASP A 81 -12.79 -9.32 -13.01
N SER A 82 -11.47 -9.19 -13.18
CA SER A 82 -10.58 -8.55 -12.22
C SER A 82 -10.90 -7.06 -11.99
N ILE A 83 -11.31 -6.35 -13.03
CA ILE A 83 -11.65 -4.92 -12.96
C ILE A 83 -13.03 -4.73 -12.31
N ASP A 84 -14.01 -5.58 -12.60
CA ASP A 84 -15.32 -5.52 -11.95
C ASP A 84 -15.22 -5.90 -10.45
N GLN A 85 -14.42 -6.90 -10.08
CA GLN A 85 -14.11 -7.20 -8.68
C GLN A 85 -13.42 -6.02 -7.96
N LEU A 86 -12.42 -5.39 -8.60
CA LEU A 86 -11.73 -4.24 -8.03
C LEU A 86 -12.65 -3.03 -7.86
N LYS A 87 -13.64 -2.89 -8.75
CA LYS A 87 -14.65 -1.83 -8.72
C LYS A 87 -15.69 -2.05 -7.63
N ASP A 88 -16.12 -3.28 -7.40
CA ASP A 88 -16.99 -3.65 -6.26
C ASP A 88 -16.26 -3.50 -4.91
N ALA A 89 -14.98 -3.90 -4.85
CA ALA A 89 -14.11 -3.64 -3.70
C ALA A 89 -13.92 -2.14 -3.43
N ALA A 90 -13.71 -1.32 -4.47
CA ALA A 90 -13.63 0.12 -4.33
C ALA A 90 -14.96 0.75 -3.88
N GLN A 91 -16.10 0.26 -4.39
CA GLN A 91 -17.43 0.73 -4.00
C GLN A 91 -17.82 0.36 -2.57
N SER A 92 -17.44 -0.83 -2.09
CA SER A 92 -17.65 -1.24 -0.70
C SER A 92 -16.80 -0.43 0.28
N VAL A 93 -15.53 -0.16 -0.04
CA VAL A 93 -14.67 0.73 0.77
C VAL A 93 -15.18 2.19 0.74
N ASN A 94 -15.75 2.64 -0.38
CA ASN A 94 -16.34 3.99 -0.48
C ASN A 94 -17.70 4.12 0.23
N ARG A 95 -18.30 3.02 0.73
CA ARG A 95 -19.52 3.00 1.54
C ARG A 95 -19.21 2.64 3.01
N PRO A 96 -18.69 3.59 3.82
CA PRO A 96 -18.37 3.33 5.24
C PRO A 96 -19.60 3.11 6.15
N TYR A 97 -20.81 2.98 5.61
CA TYR A 97 -22.04 2.78 6.41
C TYR A 97 -23.12 1.96 5.67
N LYS A 98 -22.88 0.65 5.50
CA LYS A 98 -23.97 -0.34 5.49
C LYS A 98 -23.65 -1.41 6.54
N VAL A 99 -23.86 -1.05 7.80
CA VAL A 99 -23.91 -2.00 8.91
C VAL A 99 -25.16 -2.86 8.69
N GLU A 100 -25.01 -4.15 8.45
CA GLU A 100 -26.15 -5.07 8.51
C GLU A 100 -26.44 -5.37 9.98
N GLU A 101 -27.56 -4.84 10.46
CA GLU A 101 -28.02 -5.03 11.84
C GLU A 101 -28.41 -6.49 12.06
N THR A 102 -27.56 -7.24 12.77
CA THR A 102 -27.97 -8.50 13.40
C THR A 102 -28.33 -8.20 14.87
N PRO A 103 -29.59 -8.40 15.31
CA PRO A 103 -30.05 -7.90 16.60
C PRO A 103 -29.52 -8.77 17.75
N ALA A 104 -28.59 -8.22 18.54
CA ALA A 104 -28.13 -8.84 19.78
C ALA A 104 -29.09 -8.50 20.94
N ALA A 105 -29.89 -9.47 21.38
CA ALA A 105 -30.72 -9.37 22.58
C ALA A 105 -30.74 -10.70 23.35
N SER A 106 -30.48 -10.62 24.67
CA SER A 106 -30.59 -11.70 25.69
C SER A 106 -29.57 -12.88 25.58
N SER A 107 -29.00 -13.41 26.68
CA SER A 107 -29.15 -13.11 28.13
C SER A 107 -27.97 -13.61 28.99
N SER A 108 -27.81 -12.98 30.17
CA SER A 108 -27.35 -13.51 31.48
C SER A 108 -25.97 -14.19 31.71
N VAL A 109 -25.10 -13.44 32.41
CA VAL A 109 -24.27 -13.72 33.63
C VAL A 109 -24.46 -15.05 34.43
N PRO A 110 -23.60 -15.40 35.43
CA PRO A 110 -22.11 -15.36 35.54
C PRO A 110 -21.48 -16.60 36.28
N THR A 111 -20.16 -16.60 36.51
CA THR A 111 -19.40 -17.29 37.60
C THR A 111 -19.49 -18.84 37.75
N GLU A 112 -18.35 -19.56 37.73
CA GLU A 112 -17.74 -20.22 38.92
C GLU A 112 -16.47 -21.06 38.59
N SER A 113 -15.60 -21.14 39.59
CA SER A 113 -14.27 -21.77 39.65
C SER A 113 -14.25 -23.29 39.37
N SER A 114 -13.16 -23.79 38.76
CA SER A 114 -12.72 -25.19 38.96
C SER A 114 -11.22 -25.42 38.67
N THR A 115 -10.50 -25.85 39.69
CA THR A 115 -9.30 -26.72 39.61
C THR A 115 -9.47 -27.80 40.68
N PRO A 116 -9.00 -29.04 40.46
CA PRO A 116 -7.91 -29.52 41.32
C PRO A 116 -6.97 -30.61 40.74
N LYS A 117 -5.65 -30.49 41.03
CA LYS A 117 -4.68 -31.57 41.40
C LYS A 117 -4.38 -32.70 40.38
N THR A 118 -3.34 -33.56 40.50
CA THR A 118 -1.93 -33.53 40.98
C THR A 118 -1.34 -34.93 40.74
N ASN A 119 -0.13 -35.07 40.17
CA ASN A 119 0.90 -36.14 40.35
C ASN A 119 2.01 -35.95 39.26
N THR A 120 3.34 -36.12 39.43
CA THR A 120 4.20 -37.10 40.16
C THR A 120 4.44 -38.37 39.32
N THR A 121 5.64 -38.81 38.88
CA THR A 121 7.06 -38.31 38.93
C THR A 121 7.91 -39.02 37.81
N GLU A 122 9.25 -38.92 37.82
CA GLU A 122 10.31 -39.68 37.07
C GLU A 122 10.81 -39.02 35.76
N THR A 123 12.02 -38.42 35.66
CA THR A 123 13.42 -38.91 35.80
C THR A 123 13.84 -39.80 34.62
N SER A 124 14.68 -39.33 33.66
CA SER A 124 16.16 -39.45 33.73
C SER A 124 16.90 -38.74 32.58
N SER A 125 18.22 -38.52 32.75
CA SER A 125 19.27 -38.15 31.74
C SER A 125 19.32 -36.69 31.25
N THR A 126 20.49 -36.00 31.16
CA THR A 126 21.87 -36.36 31.56
C THR A 126 22.72 -35.12 31.91
N THR A 127 23.61 -35.31 32.90
CA THR A 127 24.72 -34.46 33.42
C THR A 127 25.67 -33.96 32.29
N GLU A 128 26.36 -32.82 32.33
CA GLU A 128 27.51 -32.53 33.20
C GLU A 128 28.08 -31.11 32.96
N LYS A 129 28.38 -30.33 34.03
CA LYS A 129 29.72 -29.86 34.44
C LYS A 129 29.65 -28.68 35.45
N PRO A 130 30.40 -28.69 36.57
CA PRO A 130 30.19 -27.77 37.68
C PRO A 130 31.06 -26.50 37.61
N ASN A 131 30.66 -25.49 38.39
CA ASN A 131 31.55 -24.40 38.82
C ASN A 131 31.27 -24.06 40.29
N ARG A 132 32.36 -23.89 41.06
CA ARG A 132 32.44 -23.56 42.49
C ARG A 132 32.28 -24.72 43.48
#